data_AF-A0AAU7JKA7-F1
#
_entry.id   AF-A0AAU7JKA7-F1
#
_cell.length_a   1.000
_cell.length_b   1.000
_cell.length_c   1.000
_cell.angle_alpha   90.00
_cell.angle_beta   90.00
_cell.angle_gamma   90.00
#
_symmetry.space_group_name_H-M   'P 1'
#
loop_
_entity.id
_entity.type
_entity.pdbx_description
1 polymer ?
#
loop_
_entity_poly.entity_id
_entity_poly.type
_entity_poly.pdbx_seq_one_letter_code
_entity_poly.pdbx_strand_id
1 'polypeptide(L)' 'MTAATITTAKGQEDRAFDEMRLEIVARYGFGLSDALWDRLSPRSKAEYLTAILDVIRVLEID' A
#
# COMPACT_ATOMS: atom_id res chain seq x y z
N MET A 1 7.29 32.77 15.22
CA MET A 1 6.64 32.03 14.13
C MET A 1 7.45 30.77 13.90
N THR A 2 6.91 29.58 14.20
CA THR A 2 7.61 28.31 13.96
C THR A 2 6.57 27.30 13.46
N ALA A 3 6.49 27.11 12.15
CA ALA A 3 5.75 25.99 11.58
C ALA A 3 6.67 24.77 11.64
N ALA A 4 6.33 23.81 12.49
CA ALA A 4 7.07 22.57 12.63
C ALA A 4 6.94 21.73 11.36
N THR A 5 8.07 21.15 10.96
CA THR A 5 8.31 20.33 9.77
C THR A 5 7.47 19.04 9.80
N ILE A 6 6.25 19.09 9.27
CA ILE A 6 5.45 17.89 8.92
C ILE A 6 5.95 17.38 7.56
N THR A 7 7.20 16.92 7.49
CA THR A 7 7.77 16.43 6.22
C THR A 7 8.36 15.03 6.34
N THR A 8 8.62 14.55 7.56
CA THR A 8 9.22 13.23 7.81
C THR A 8 8.21 12.09 7.95
N ALA A 9 7.01 12.33 8.48
CA ALA A 9 6.05 11.24 8.74
C ALA A 9 5.41 10.70 7.45
N LYS A 10 4.96 11.59 6.55
CA LYS A 10 4.23 11.19 5.34
C LYS A 10 5.08 10.35 4.37
N GLY A 11 6.37 10.67 4.23
CA GLY A 11 7.29 9.94 3.35
C GLY A 11 7.66 8.54 3.86
N GLN A 12 7.55 8.28 5.17
CA GLN A 12 7.83 6.96 5.75
C GLN A 12 6.65 5.99 5.54
N GLU A 13 5.41 6.47 5.67
CA GLU A 13 4.20 5.66 5.44
C GLU A 13 4.05 5.28 3.96
N ASP A 14 4.28 6.23 3.04
CA ASP A 14 4.20 5.98 1.59
C ASP A 14 5.18 4.87 1.17
N ARG A 15 6.41 4.90 1.71
CA ARG A 15 7.42 3.88 1.46
C ARG A 15 7.00 2.49 1.97
N ALA A 16 6.39 2.42 3.15
CA ALA A 16 5.92 1.16 3.71
C ALA A 16 4.82 0.52 2.84
N PHE A 17 3.89 1.33 2.31
CA PHE A 17 2.87 0.83 1.39
C PHE A 17 3.47 0.35 0.06
N ASP A 18 4.48 1.03 -0.47
CA ASP A 18 5.16 0.62 -1.70
C ASP A 18 5.90 -0.72 -1.52
N GLU A 19 6.62 -0.88 -0.41
CA GLU A 19 7.31 -2.14 -0.08
C GLU A 19 6.31 -3.30 0.05
N MET A 20 5.20 -3.09 0.77
CA MET A 20 4.14 -4.10 0.92
C MET A 20 3.44 -4.45 -0.40
N ARG A 21 3.15 -3.43 -1.24
CA ARG A 21 2.57 -3.65 -2.58
C ARG A 21 3.51 -4.50 -3.43
N LEU A 22 4.80 -4.16 -3.48
CA LEU A 22 5.78 -4.89 -4.29
C LEU A 22 5.92 -6.34 -3.81
N GLU A 23 5.87 -6.59 -2.51
CA GLU A 23 5.90 -7.94 -1.95
C GLU A 23 4.68 -8.77 -2.39
N ILE A 24 3.48 -8.20 -2.31
CA ILE A 24 2.23 -8.87 -2.72
C ILE A 24 2.25 -9.21 -4.22
N VAL A 25 2.74 -8.27 -5.06
CA VAL A 25 2.91 -8.50 -6.50
C VAL A 25 3.91 -9.63 -6.75
N ALA A 26 5.06 -9.60 -6.09
CA ALA A 26 6.11 -10.58 -6.30
C ALA A 26 5.72 -11.99 -5.87
N ARG A 27 4.99 -12.12 -4.75
CA ARG A 27 4.62 -13.44 -4.18
C ARG A 27 3.34 -14.02 -4.77
N TYR A 28 2.35 -13.19 -5.07
CA TYR A 28 1.01 -13.64 -5.42
C TYR A 28 0.53 -13.16 -6.79
N GLY A 29 1.30 -12.32 -7.49
CA GLY A 29 0.91 -11.76 -8.79
C GLY A 29 -0.24 -10.75 -8.72
N PHE A 30 -0.68 -10.36 -7.52
CA PHE A 30 -1.74 -9.36 -7.33
C PHE A 30 -1.15 -7.96 -7.20
N GLY A 31 -1.63 -7.02 -8.01
CA GLY A 31 -1.26 -5.62 -7.85
C GLY A 31 -1.95 -4.68 -8.81
N LEU A 32 -1.89 -3.40 -8.46
CA LEU A 32 -2.42 -2.29 -9.24
C LEU A 32 -1.32 -1.79 -10.17
N SER A 33 -1.67 -1.18 -11.31
CA SER A 33 -0.71 -0.43 -12.11
C SER A 33 -0.16 0.78 -11.35
N ASP A 34 1.08 1.18 -11.61
CA ASP A 34 1.71 2.35 -10.97
C ASP A 34 0.89 3.64 -11.14
N ALA A 35 0.39 3.88 -12.37
CA ALA A 35 -0.41 5.07 -12.68
C ALA A 35 -1.70 5.21 -11.85
N LEU A 36 -2.29 4.09 -11.42
CA LEU A 36 -3.45 4.10 -10.54
C LEU A 36 -3.04 4.16 -9.06
N TRP A 37 -1.93 3.51 -8.72
CA TRP A 37 -1.39 3.48 -7.35
C TRP A 37 -0.99 4.87 -6.86
N ASP A 38 -0.32 5.64 -7.71
CA ASP A 38 0.13 6.99 -7.41
C ASP A 38 -1.02 7.98 -7.22
N ARG A 39 -2.21 7.64 -7.73
CA ARG A 39 -3.43 8.45 -7.58
C ARG A 39 -4.20 8.15 -6.30
N LEU A 40 -3.84 7.10 -5.56
CA LEU A 40 -4.52 6.72 -4.33
C LEU A 40 -4.05 7.55 -3.14
N SER A 41 -5.01 7.92 -2.29
CA SER A 41 -4.69 8.46 -0.97
C SER A 41 -4.05 7.37 -0.08
N PRO A 42 -3.26 7.72 0.96
CA PRO A 42 -2.71 6.73 1.89
C PRO A 42 -3.79 5.81 2.50
N ARG A 43 -4.96 6.36 2.81
CA ARG A 43 -6.12 5.58 3.27
C ARG A 43 -6.57 4.57 2.24
N SER A 44 -6.72 4.99 0.99
CA SER A 44 -7.14 4.10 -0.11
C SER A 44 -6.08 3.04 -0.43
N LYS A 45 -4.78 3.36 -0.31
CA LYS A 45 -3.69 2.38 -0.40
C LYS A 45 -3.83 1.32 0.69
N ALA A 46 -4.09 1.72 1.94
CA ALA A 46 -4.30 0.79 3.04
C ALA A 46 -5.54 -0.11 2.84
N GLU A 47 -6.68 0.48 2.44
CA GLU A 47 -7.92 -0.27 2.14
C GLU A 47 -7.70 -1.27 0.99
N TYR A 48 -7.00 -0.87 -0.08
CA TYR A 48 -6.67 -1.73 -1.21
C TYR A 48 -5.78 -2.92 -0.80
N LEU A 49 -4.69 -2.67 -0.08
CA LEU A 49 -3.79 -3.73 0.35
C LEU A 49 -4.50 -4.69 1.32
N THR A 50 -5.34 -4.17 2.22
CA THR A 50 -6.17 -4.99 3.11
C THR A 50 -7.10 -5.89 2.31
N ALA A 51 -7.80 -5.34 1.31
CA ALA A 51 -8.71 -6.11 0.47
C ALA A 51 -8.00 -7.26 -0.28
N ILE A 52 -6.79 -7.03 -0.79
CA ILE A 52 -6.02 -8.10 -1.45
C ILE A 52 -5.56 -9.15 -0.45
N LEU A 53 -5.06 -8.75 0.71
CA LEU A 53 -4.66 -9.69 1.75
C LEU A 53 -5.85 -10.53 2.23
N ASP A 54 -7.05 -9.94 2.33
CA ASP A 54 -8.27 -10.67 2.64
C ASP A 54 -8.66 -11.66 1.54
N VAL A 55 -8.52 -11.29 0.27
CA VAL A 55 -8.73 -12.21 -0.87
C VAL A 55 -7.73 -13.36 -0.81
N ILE A 56 -6.45 -13.09 -0.58
CA ILE A 56 -5.41 -14.13 -0.46
C ILE A 56 -5.77 -15.09 0.68
N ARG A 57 -6.19 -14.57 1.84
CA ARG A 57 -6.62 -15.38 2.99
C ARG A 57 -7.84 -16.26 2.66
N VAL A 58 -8.77 -15.79 1.83
CA VAL A 58 -9.94 -16.59 1.40
C VAL A 58 -9.57 -17.61 0.33
N LEU A 59 -8.57 -17.32 -0.51
CA LEU A 59 -8.05 -18.23 -1.53
C LEU A 59 -7.09 -19.28 -0.97
N GLU A 60 -6.79 -19.26 0.34
CA GLU A 60 -6.17 -20.39 1.04
C GLU A 60 -7.12 -21.60 0.98
N ILE A 61 -7.00 -22.33 -0.14
CA ILE A 61 -7.28 -23.75 -0.25
C ILE A 61 -6.28 -24.45 0.67
N ASP A 62 -6.78 -25.30 1.57
CA ASP A 62 -5.98 -26.27 2.34
C ASP A 62 -5.02 -27.05 1.43
#